data_AF-A0AAV4A4T3-F1
#
_entry.id   AF-A0AAV4A4T3-F1
#
_cell.length_a   1.000
_cell.length_b   1.000
_cell.length_c   1.000
_cell.angle_alpha   90.00
_cell.angle_beta   90.00
_cell.angle_gamma   90.00
#
_symmetry.space_group_name_H-M   'P 1'
#
loop_
_entity.id
_entity.type
_entity.pdbx_description
1 polymer ?
#
loop_
_entity_poly.entity_id
_entity_poly.type
_entity_poly.pdbx_seq_one_letter_code
_entity_poly.pdbx_strand_id
1 'polypeptide(L)'
;MYRLKKNSANCTVLKSLVSLQKINEILSEHLKDRALGFVMTRIKMASKSKYGLRWSCTGKSLALSFHHASSKIYRLISKLFRLPSVSTLRKNMSSLDLKPGLSSKYFASFKSKSYIYDTQ
;
A
#
# COMPACT_ATOMS: atom_id res chain seq x y z
N MET A 1 44.91 -6.86 -10.38
CA MET A 1 43.89 -7.91 -10.62
C MET A 1 42.60 -7.25 -11.06
N TYR A 2 42.27 -7.32 -12.36
CA TYR A 2 41.00 -6.80 -12.89
C TYR A 2 39.91 -7.89 -12.82
N ARG A 3 38.71 -7.55 -12.32
CA ARG A 3 37.52 -8.41 -12.38
C ARG A 3 36.42 -7.67 -13.14
N LEU A 4 36.19 -8.06 -14.39
CA LEU A 4 35.17 -7.47 -15.25
C LEU A 4 33.75 -8.02 -14.97
N LYS A 5 32.77 -7.16 -15.28
CA LYS A 5 31.44 -7.40 -15.89
C LYS A 5 30.22 -7.75 -15.03
N LYS A 6 29.20 -6.87 -15.10
CA LYS A 6 27.76 -7.21 -15.28
C LYS A 6 27.00 -6.09 -16.02
N ASN A 7 27.03 -6.09 -17.35
CA ASN A 7 26.17 -5.22 -18.20
C ASN A 7 24.90 -5.94 -18.71
N SER A 8 24.68 -7.21 -18.35
CA SER A 8 23.52 -8.01 -18.80
C SER A 8 22.23 -7.75 -18.00
N ALA A 9 22.33 -7.24 -16.77
CA ALA A 9 21.17 -7.02 -15.90
C ALA A 9 20.21 -5.92 -16.42
N ASN A 10 20.71 -4.94 -17.17
CA ASN A 10 19.89 -3.82 -17.65
C ASN A 10 18.81 -4.26 -18.66
N CYS A 11 19.08 -5.24 -19.54
CA CYS A 11 18.11 -5.68 -20.54
C CYS A 11 16.91 -6.43 -19.91
N THR A 12 17.16 -7.26 -18.89
CA THR A 12 16.09 -7.99 -18.17
C THR A 12 15.19 -7.04 -17.37
N VAL A 13 15.79 -6.01 -16.76
CA VAL A 13 15.05 -4.98 -16.03
C VAL A 13 14.14 -4.18 -16.96
N LEU A 14 14.64 -3.77 -18.13
CA LEU A 14 13.82 -3.06 -19.13
C LEU A 14 12.64 -3.91 -19.62
N LYS A 15 12.84 -5.21 -19.90
CA LYS A 15 11.73 -6.12 -20.26
C LYS A 15 10.66 -6.21 -19.16
N SER A 16 11.08 -6.24 -17.90
CA SER A 16 10.14 -6.26 -16.76
C SER A 16 9.36 -4.96 -16.62
N LEU A 17 9.98 -3.81 -16.88
CA LEU A 17 9.34 -2.50 -16.79
C LEU A 17 8.29 -2.30 -17.89
N VAL A 18 8.61 -2.69 -19.12
CA VAL A 18 7.66 -2.65 -20.26
C VAL A 18 6.44 -3.53 -19.98
N SER A 19 6.64 -4.72 -19.39
CA SER A 19 5.53 -5.61 -19.03
C SER A 19 4.63 -5.03 -17.92
N LEU A 20 5.23 -4.31 -16.96
CA LEU A 20 4.50 -3.66 -15.87
C LEU A 20 3.65 -2.48 -16.36
N GLN A 21 4.14 -1.71 -17.34
CA GLN A 21 3.35 -0.64 -17.96
C GLN A 21 2.12 -1.19 -18.67
N LYS A 22 2.30 -2.25 -19.47
CA LYS A 22 1.18 -2.90 -20.17
C LYS A 22 0.14 -3.48 -19.21
N ILE A 23 0.57 -4.09 -18.11
CA ILE A 23 -0.34 -4.57 -17.06
C ILE A 23 -1.12 -3.41 -16.42
N ASN A 24 -0.46 -2.26 -16.21
CA ASN A 24 -1.09 -1.09 -15.63
C ASN A 24 -2.17 -0.50 -16.53
N GLU A 25 -1.91 -0.44 -17.85
CA GLU A 25 -2.89 0.00 -18.86
C GLU A 25 -4.14 -0.88 -18.83
N ILE A 26 -3.97 -2.21 -18.93
CA ILE A 26 -5.09 -3.16 -18.91
C ILE A 26 -5.89 -3.07 -17.60
N LEU A 27 -5.20 -2.95 -16.46
CA LEU A 27 -5.87 -2.85 -15.16
C LEU A 27 -6.58 -1.51 -14.96
N SER A 28 -6.14 -0.44 -15.63
CA SER A 28 -6.76 0.89 -15.52
C SER A 28 -8.16 0.97 -16.13
N GLU A 29 -8.46 0.11 -17.09
CA GLU A 29 -9.79 0.03 -17.71
C GLU A 29 -10.84 -0.57 -16.75
N HIS A 30 -10.41 -1.42 -15.80
CA HIS A 30 -11.32 -2.19 -14.95
C HIS A 30 -11.27 -1.83 -13.46
N LEU A 31 -10.23 -1.13 -13.00
CA LEU A 31 -10.03 -0.83 -11.59
C LEU A 31 -9.99 0.67 -11.31
N LYS A 32 -10.66 1.08 -10.22
CA LYS A 32 -10.54 2.44 -9.67
C LYS A 32 -9.11 2.70 -9.17
N ASP A 33 -8.67 3.95 -9.21
CA ASP A 33 -7.29 4.39 -8.91
C ASP A 33 -6.70 3.79 -7.62
N ARG A 34 -7.47 3.77 -6.53
CA ARG A 34 -6.97 3.22 -5.24
C ARG A 34 -6.73 1.71 -5.30
N ALA A 35 -7.62 0.99 -5.99
CA ALA A 35 -7.50 -0.46 -6.16
C ALA A 35 -6.34 -0.79 -7.11
N LEU A 36 -6.21 -0.04 -8.21
CA LEU A 36 -5.09 -0.16 -9.14
C LEU A 36 -3.75 0.09 -8.43
N GLY A 37 -3.64 1.18 -7.66
CA GLY A 37 -2.42 1.50 -6.91
C GLY A 37 -2.06 0.41 -5.90
N PHE A 38 -3.06 -0.18 -5.25
CA PHE A 38 -2.85 -1.33 -4.38
C PHE A 38 -2.32 -2.54 -5.16
N VAL A 39 -3.03 -2.98 -6.21
CA VAL A 39 -2.66 -4.14 -7.03
C VAL A 39 -1.27 -3.98 -7.61
N MET A 40 -0.97 -2.81 -8.19
CA MET A 40 0.34 -2.53 -8.78
C MET A 40 1.47 -2.58 -7.74
N THR A 41 1.22 -2.07 -6.54
CA THR A 41 2.17 -2.20 -5.42
C THR A 41 2.40 -3.67 -5.06
N ARG A 42 1.37 -4.51 -5.10
CA ARG A 42 1.49 -5.95 -4.83
C ARG A 42 2.27 -6.67 -5.91
N ILE A 43 2.00 -6.39 -7.19
CA ILE A 43 2.73 -6.97 -8.31
C ILE A 43 4.22 -6.62 -8.21
N LYS A 44 4.55 -5.35 -7.95
CA LYS A 44 5.94 -4.91 -7.73
C LYS A 44 6.64 -5.62 -6.57
N MET A 45 5.90 -5.95 -5.51
CA MET A 45 6.43 -6.63 -4.33
C MET A 45 6.34 -8.17 -4.42
N ALA A 46 5.72 -8.73 -5.46
CA ALA A 46 5.52 -10.16 -5.59
C ALA A 46 6.83 -10.94 -5.70
N SER A 47 7.84 -10.34 -6.36
CA SER A 47 9.19 -10.87 -6.52
C SER A 47 10.05 -10.78 -5.25
N LYS A 48 9.63 -9.97 -4.27
CA LYS A 48 10.36 -9.82 -3.00
C LYS A 48 9.94 -10.89 -2.00
N SER A 49 10.86 -11.20 -1.09
CA SER A 49 10.58 -12.09 0.03
C SER A 49 9.37 -11.59 0.83
N LYS A 50 8.57 -12.53 1.34
CA LYS A 50 7.41 -12.24 2.20
C LYS A 50 7.80 -11.65 3.57
N TYR A 51 9.07 -11.82 3.97
CA TYR A 51 9.60 -11.36 5.24
C TYR A 51 10.30 -10.01 5.09
N GLY A 52 10.23 -9.15 6.13
CA GLY A 52 10.97 -7.88 6.17
C GLY A 52 10.45 -6.77 5.24
N LEU A 53 9.23 -6.88 4.72
CA LEU A 53 8.67 -5.86 3.84
C LEU A 53 8.36 -4.55 4.58
N ARG A 54 8.83 -3.42 4.01
CA ARG A 54 8.47 -2.08 4.47
C ARG A 54 7.12 -1.66 3.87
N TRP A 55 6.16 -1.34 4.74
CA TRP A 55 4.81 -0.95 4.34
C TRP A 55 4.68 0.57 4.17
N SER A 56 4.09 1.01 3.05
CA SER A 56 3.68 2.40 2.84
C SER A 56 2.52 2.78 3.76
N CYS A 57 2.39 4.07 4.09
CA CYS A 57 1.27 4.55 4.93
C CYS A 57 -0.09 4.26 4.31
N THR A 58 -0.22 4.41 2.98
CA THR A 58 -1.45 4.10 2.23
C THR A 58 -1.81 2.62 2.32
N GLY A 59 -0.82 1.72 2.17
CA GLY A 59 -1.03 0.28 2.30
C GLY A 59 -1.41 -0.15 3.72
N LYS A 60 -0.84 0.50 4.75
CA LYS A 60 -1.24 0.28 6.15
C LYS A 60 -2.65 0.79 6.41
N SER A 61 -3.02 1.95 5.89
CA SER A 61 -4.36 2.53 6.05
C SER A 61 -5.45 1.58 5.51
N LEU A 62 -5.29 1.09 4.28
CA LEU A 62 -6.20 0.11 3.67
C LEU A 62 -6.26 -1.20 4.48
N ALA A 63 -5.12 -1.69 4.95
CA ALA A 63 -5.09 -2.88 5.80
C ALA A 63 -5.79 -2.66 7.16
N LEU A 64 -5.67 -1.46 7.74
CA LEU A 64 -6.37 -1.07 8.97
C LEU A 64 -7.89 -1.04 8.73
N SER A 65 -8.35 -0.52 7.59
CA SER A 65 -9.77 -0.52 7.22
C SER A 65 -10.34 -1.94 7.15
N PHE A 66 -9.62 -2.88 6.53
CA PHE A 66 -10.05 -4.29 6.51
C PHE A 66 -10.06 -4.93 7.91
N HIS A 67 -9.05 -4.65 8.73
CA HIS A 67 -8.97 -5.16 10.08
C HIS A 67 -10.11 -4.64 10.97
N HIS A 68 -10.47 -3.35 10.83
CA HIS A 68 -11.58 -2.74 11.55
C HIS A 68 -12.94 -3.24 11.05
N ALA A 69 -13.08 -3.54 9.76
CA ALA A 69 -14.30 -4.16 9.23
C ALA A 69 -14.51 -5.59 9.77
N SER A 70 -13.45 -6.42 9.78
CA SER A 70 -13.49 -7.74 10.40
C SER A 70 -12.09 -8.31 10.64
N SER A 71 -11.75 -8.54 11.90
CA SER A 71 -10.46 -9.11 12.30
C SER A 71 -10.28 -10.57 11.85
N LYS A 72 -11.38 -11.35 11.80
CA LYS A 72 -11.36 -12.75 11.34
C LYS A 72 -11.08 -12.85 9.84
N ILE A 73 -11.84 -12.08 9.05
CA ILE A 73 -11.67 -12.03 7.59
C ILE A 73 -10.29 -11.47 7.24
N TYR A 74 -9.80 -10.48 8.00
CA TYR A 74 -8.47 -9.93 7.81
C TYR A 74 -7.37 -11.00 7.88
N ARG A 75 -7.46 -11.97 8.82
CA ARG A 75 -6.47 -13.05 8.91
C ARG A 75 -6.43 -13.90 7.63
N LEU A 76 -7.56 -14.12 6.97
CA LEU A 76 -7.63 -14.84 5.70
C LEU A 76 -7.03 -13.99 4.57
N ILE A 77 -7.54 -12.77 4.39
CA ILE A 77 -7.11 -11.84 3.32
C ILE A 77 -5.62 -11.51 3.44
N SER A 78 -5.09 -11.43 4.66
CA SER A 78 -3.68 -11.14 4.89
C SER A 78 -2.73 -12.21 4.34
N LYS A 79 -3.17 -13.48 4.34
CA LYS A 79 -2.41 -14.59 3.77
C LYS A 79 -2.47 -14.55 2.24
N LEU A 80 -3.64 -14.24 1.68
CA LEU A 80 -3.86 -14.16 0.23
C LEU A 80 -3.09 -12.99 -0.41
N PHE A 81 -3.23 -11.79 0.14
CA PHE A 81 -2.66 -10.57 -0.45
C PHE A 81 -1.34 -10.12 0.18
N ARG A 82 -0.72 -10.96 1.02
CA ARG A 82 0.51 -10.65 1.77
C ARG A 82 0.40 -9.31 2.50
N LEU A 83 -0.67 -9.09 3.27
CA LEU A 83 -0.87 -7.82 4.00
C LEU A 83 0.06 -7.71 5.23
N PRO A 84 0.22 -6.52 5.83
CA PRO A 84 0.91 -6.37 7.11
C PRO A 84 0.35 -7.31 8.19
N SER A 85 1.19 -7.63 9.17
CA SER A 85 0.73 -8.41 10.32
C SER A 85 -0.16 -7.56 11.24
N VAL A 86 -1.01 -8.21 12.04
CA VAL A 86 -1.81 -7.54 13.07
C VAL A 86 -0.91 -6.79 14.06
N SER A 87 0.26 -7.34 14.40
CA SER A 87 1.26 -6.65 15.24
C SER A 87 1.73 -5.34 14.60
N THR A 88 2.00 -5.35 13.30
CA THR A 88 2.38 -4.15 12.54
C THR A 88 1.27 -3.10 12.55
N LEU A 89 0.01 -3.52 12.39
CA LEU A 89 -1.14 -2.62 12.46
C LEU A 89 -1.30 -2.00 13.85
N ARG A 90 -1.19 -2.82 14.92
CA ARG A 90 -1.24 -2.34 16.31
C ARG A 90 -0.15 -1.31 16.58
N LYS A 91 1.10 -1.57 16.20
CA LYS A 91 2.20 -0.60 16.32
C LYS A 91 1.91 0.71 15.59
N ASN A 92 1.33 0.63 14.40
CA ASN A 92 0.94 1.81 13.62
C ASN A 92 -0.22 2.58 14.26
N MET A 93 -1.09 1.91 15.01
CA MET A 93 -2.18 2.54 15.75
C MET A 93 -1.66 3.16 17.05
N SER A 94 -0.73 2.49 17.73
CA SER A 94 -0.06 3.02 18.93
C SER A 94 0.81 4.24 18.66
N SER A 95 1.27 4.46 17.43
CA SER A 95 1.96 5.70 17.06
C SER A 95 1.05 6.92 16.93
N LEU A 96 -0.27 6.74 17.04
CA LEU A 96 -1.21 7.85 17.05
C LEU A 96 -1.19 8.50 18.44
N ASP A 97 -0.69 9.73 18.52
CA ASP A 97 -0.67 10.55 19.74
C ASP A 97 -2.09 11.07 20.04
N LEU A 98 -2.91 10.21 20.67
CA LEU A 98 -4.26 10.54 21.13
C LEU A 98 -4.17 11.19 22.51
N LYS A 99 -4.11 12.52 22.51
CA LYS A 99 -4.19 13.32 23.74
C LYS A 99 -5.63 13.52 24.16
N PRO A 100 -5.92 13.59 25.47
CA PRO A 100 -7.24 13.96 25.96
C PRO A 100 -7.63 15.36 25.45
N GLY A 101 -8.90 15.54 25.10
CA GLY A 101 -9.43 16.76 24.47
C GLY A 101 -9.57 16.65 22.94
N LEU A 102 -10.14 17.70 22.33
CA LEU A 102 -10.32 17.78 20.89
C LEU A 102 -9.02 18.22 20.23
N SER A 103 -8.35 17.31 19.54
CA SER A 103 -7.08 17.59 18.88
C SER A 103 -7.31 18.33 17.56
N SER A 104 -6.81 19.57 17.48
CA SER A 104 -6.97 20.48 16.33
C SER A 104 -6.60 19.84 14.98
N LYS A 105 -5.59 18.96 14.96
CA LYS A 105 -5.12 18.25 13.76
C LYS A 105 -6.21 17.38 13.11
N TYR A 106 -7.04 16.71 13.92
CA TYR A 106 -8.09 15.85 13.40
C TYR A 106 -9.29 16.67 12.93
N PHE A 107 -9.64 17.73 13.66
CA PHE A 107 -10.68 18.68 13.24
C PHE A 107 -10.34 19.39 11.92
N ALA A 108 -9.09 19.81 11.73
CA ALA A 108 -8.63 20.38 10.47
C ALA A 108 -8.82 19.38 9.31
N SER A 109 -8.56 18.09 9.57
CA SER A 109 -8.76 17.02 8.59
C SER A 109 -10.25 16.81 8.25
N PHE A 110 -11.16 16.91 9.23
CA PHE A 110 -12.60 16.83 8.99
C PHE A 110 -13.13 17.99 8.15
N LYS A 111 -12.68 19.23 8.43
CA LYS A 111 -13.07 20.42 7.66
C LYS A 111 -12.73 20.28 6.18
N SER A 112 -11.50 19.86 5.86
CA SER A 112 -11.06 19.67 4.47
C SER A 112 -11.94 18.71 3.66
N LYS A 113 -12.61 17.77 4.34
CA LYS A 113 -13.51 16.82 3.72
C LYS A 113 -14.90 17.42 3.49
N SER A 114 -15.44 18.25 4.39
CA SER A 114 -16.76 18.87 4.20
C SER A 114 -16.77 19.84 3.02
N TYR A 115 -15.73 20.68 2.89
CA TYR A 115 -15.62 21.64 1.80
C TYR A 115 -15.66 21.01 0.40
N ILE A 116 -15.21 19.76 0.24
CA ILE A 116 -15.27 19.03 -1.03
C ILE A 116 -16.72 18.68 -1.42
N TYR A 117 -17.59 18.45 -0.43
CA TYR A 117 -19.02 18.18 -0.64
C TYR A 117 -19.86 19.45 -0.74
N ASP A 118 -19.40 20.56 -0.19
CA ASP A 118 -20.07 21.87 -0.31
C ASP A 118 -19.88 22.51 -1.70
N THR A 119 -18.90 22.05 -2.49
CA THR A 119 -18.63 22.49 -3.87
C THR A 119 -19.23 21.59 -4.97
N GLN A 120 -20.06 20.60 -4.62
CA GLN A 120 -20.78 19.75 -5.58
C GLN A 120 -22.25 20.16 -5.70
#